data_AF-A0AAW4PHY3-F1
#
_entry.id   AF-A0AAW4PHY3-F1
#
_cell.length_a   1.000
_cell.length_b   1.000
_cell.length_c   1.000
_cell.angle_alpha   90.00
_cell.angle_beta   90.00
_cell.angle_gamma   90.00
#
_symmetry.space_group_name_H-M   'P 1'
#
loop_
_entity.id
_entity.type
_entity.pdbx_description
1 polymer ?
#
loop_
_entity_poly.entity_id
_entity_poly.type
_entity_poly.pdbx_seq_one_letter_code
_entity_poly.pdbx_strand_id
1 'polypeptide(L)' 'MTENSIPRDTPRNEPPSADEDVAKLRLQLKHLSLEELEAKELVRWDRDEHVVRKGAKFGEKNTN' A
#
# COMPACT_ATOMS: atom_id res chain seq x y z
N MET A 1 10.46 24.41 25.05
CA MET A 1 9.87 24.95 23.80
C MET A 1 10.15 23.92 22.72
N THR A 2 9.09 23.54 22.01
CA THR A 2 8.98 22.64 20.83
C THR A 2 10.15 22.81 19.85
N GLU A 3 10.64 21.80 19.12
CA GLU A 3 9.87 20.96 18.21
C GLU A 3 10.61 19.68 17.80
N ASN A 4 9.80 18.67 17.55
CA ASN A 4 10.08 17.32 17.10
C ASN A 4 10.73 17.30 15.71
N SER A 5 11.96 16.82 15.59
CA SER A 5 12.58 16.52 14.28
C SER A 5 13.43 15.25 14.38
N ILE A 6 12.75 14.15 14.75
CA ILE A 6 13.20 12.82 14.33
C ILE A 6 13.25 12.86 12.80
N PRO A 7 14.40 12.63 12.14
CA PRO A 7 14.40 12.39 10.72
C PRO A 7 13.50 11.17 10.51
N ARG A 8 12.37 11.36 9.83
CA ARG A 8 11.43 10.29 9.42
C ARG A 8 12.06 9.43 8.32
N ASP A 9 13.29 9.00 8.52
CA ASP A 9 13.86 7.82 7.88
C ASP A 9 13.49 6.61 8.75
N THR A 10 12.19 6.48 9.05
CA THR A 10 11.67 5.14 9.35
C THR A 10 11.88 4.37 8.06
N PRO A 11 12.71 3.31 8.03
CA PRO A 11 12.74 2.41 6.90
C PRO A 11 11.28 2.06 6.69
N ARG A 12 10.77 2.43 5.50
CA ARG A 12 9.40 2.21 5.09
C ARG A 12 9.09 0.77 5.46
N ASN A 13 8.41 0.57 6.60
CA ASN A 13 7.92 -0.72 7.08
C ASN A 13 6.69 -1.08 6.23
N GLU A 14 6.84 -0.77 4.95
CA GLU A 14 5.91 -0.88 3.88
C GLU A 14 6.08 -2.33 3.44
N PRO A 15 5.09 -3.20 3.74
CA PRO A 15 5.18 -4.60 3.38
C PRO A 15 5.51 -4.73 1.88
N PRO A 16 6.39 -5.67 1.50
CA PRO A 16 6.68 -5.94 0.10
C PRO A 16 5.39 -6.21 -0.68
N SER A 17 5.33 -5.70 -1.90
CA SER A 17 4.26 -6.05 -2.83
C SER A 17 4.52 -7.46 -3.37
N ALA A 18 3.51 -8.33 -3.33
CA ALA A 18 3.58 -9.67 -3.91
C ALA A 18 3.69 -9.62 -5.45
N ASP A 19 3.19 -8.54 -6.06
CA ASP A 19 3.10 -8.37 -7.51
C ASP A 19 3.63 -7.01 -7.96
N GLU A 20 4.18 -6.95 -9.18
CA GLU A 20 4.60 -5.71 -9.83
C GLU A 20 3.44 -4.73 -9.98
N ASP A 21 2.23 -5.20 -10.29
CA ASP A 21 1.08 -4.31 -10.38
C ASP A 21 0.79 -3.63 -9.04
N VAL A 22 0.86 -4.36 -7.92
CA VAL A 22 0.64 -3.80 -6.57
C VAL A 22 1.72 -2.76 -6.26
N ALA A 23 2.96 -3.02 -6.69
CA ALA A 23 4.04 -2.04 -6.62
C ALA A 23 3.74 -0.78 -7.47
N LYS A 24 3.24 -0.94 -8.70
CA LYS A 24 2.81 0.18 -9.56
C LYS A 24 1.63 0.94 -8.95
N LEU A 25 0.66 0.25 -8.37
CA LEU A 25 -0.49 0.86 -7.70
C LEU A 25 0.00 1.68 -6.50
N ARG A 26 0.87 1.12 -5.66
CA ARG A 26 1.47 1.85 -4.54
C ARG A 26 2.32 3.03 -4.97
N LEU A 27 2.98 2.96 -6.13
CA LEU A 27 3.71 4.09 -6.69
C LEU A 27 2.77 5.21 -7.13
N GLN A 28 1.67 4.86 -7.81
CA GLN A 28 0.64 5.81 -8.25
C GLN A 28 -0.16 6.39 -7.06
N LEU A 29 -0.41 5.55 -6.06
CA LEU A 29 -1.18 5.87 -4.87
C LEU A 29 -0.27 6.03 -3.65
N LYS A 30 0.97 6.51 -3.85
CA LYS A 30 1.93 6.80 -2.76
C LYS A 30 1.41 7.80 -1.73
N HIS A 31 0.35 8.52 -2.11
CA HIS A 31 -0.38 9.50 -1.31
C HIS A 31 -1.40 8.83 -0.38
N LEU A 32 -1.85 7.63 -0.71
CA LEU A 32 -2.82 6.84 0.04
C LEU A 32 -2.10 5.78 0.87
N SER A 33 -2.63 5.52 2.06
CA SER A 33 -2.09 4.50 2.95
C SER A 33 -2.55 3.11 2.55
N LEU A 34 -1.79 2.07 2.95
CA LEU A 34 -2.14 0.68 2.63
C LEU A 34 -3.53 0.30 3.14
N GLU A 35 -3.92 0.79 4.32
CA GLU A 35 -5.25 0.60 4.90
C GLU A 35 -6.37 1.19 4.00
N GLU A 36 -6.12 2.31 3.33
CA GLU A 36 -7.12 2.89 2.41
C GLU A 36 -7.23 2.07 1.11
N LEU A 37 -6.10 1.52 0.65
CA LEU A 37 -6.10 0.62 -0.50
C LEU A 37 -6.81 -0.69 -0.17
N GLU A 38 -6.66 -1.19 1.06
CA GLU A 38 -7.37 -2.37 1.57
C GLU A 38 -8.87 -2.09 1.77
N ALA A 39 -9.22 -0.93 2.34
CA ALA A 39 -10.61 -0.52 2.52
C ALA A 39 -11.36 -0.38 1.19
N LYS A 40 -10.65 -0.05 0.10
CA LYS A 40 -11.19 -0.03 -1.27
C LYS A 40 -11.15 -1.39 -1.96
N GLU A 41 -10.73 -2.44 -1.25
CA GLU A 41 -10.49 -3.78 -1.76
C GLU A 41 -9.55 -3.82 -2.98
N LEU A 42 -8.76 -2.75 -3.17
CA LEU A 42 -7.77 -2.66 -4.22
C LEU A 42 -6.61 -3.56 -3.87
N VAL A 43 -6.09 -3.51 -2.65
CA VAL A 43 -5.04 -4.43 -2.21
C VAL A 43 -5.54 -5.26 -1.04
N ARG A 44 -4.85 -6.36 -0.76
CA ARG A 44 -5.07 -7.14 0.46
C ARG A 44 -3.75 -7.29 1.17
N TRP A 45 -3.69 -6.86 2.42
CA TRP A 45 -2.48 -7.07 3.20
C TRP A 45 -2.55 -8.42 3.92
N ASP A 46 -1.67 -9.34 3.53
CA ASP A 46 -1.40 -10.54 4.30
C ASP A 46 -0.47 -10.18 5.45
N ARG A 47 -1.05 -10.04 6.65
CA ARG A 47 -0.27 -9.78 7.88
C ARG A 47 0.60 -10.97 8.28
N ASP A 48 0.19 -12.17 7.88
CA ASP A 48 0.89 -13.43 8.18
C ASP A 48 2.22 -13.52 7.41
N GLU A 49 2.17 -13.30 6.09
CA GLU A 49 3.36 -13.27 5.22
C GLU A 49 4.00 -11.89 5.11
N HIS A 50 3.43 -10.89 5.79
CA HIS A 50 3.81 -9.49 5.72
C HIS A 50 3.94 -8.98 4.27
N VAL A 51 3.01 -9.37 3.40
CA VAL A 51 3.06 -9.11 1.95
C VAL A 51 1.74 -8.51 1.46
N VAL A 52 1.83 -7.54 0.56
CA VAL A 52 0.65 -6.90 -0.04
C VAL A 52 0.29 -7.60 -1.34
N ARG A 53 -0.87 -8.22 -1.36
CA ARG A 53 -1.42 -8.90 -2.52
C ARG A 53 -2.45 -8.04 -3.23
N LYS A 54 -2.79 -8.47 -4.44
CA LYS A 54 -3.90 -7.90 -5.21
C LYS A 54 -5.21 -8.17 -4.46
N GLY A 55 -5.95 -7.11 -4.17
CA GLY A 55 -7.31 -7.21 -3.66
C GLY A 55 -8.30 -7.62 -4.75
N ALA A 56 -9.54 -7.93 -4.38
CA ALA A 56 -10.56 -8.38 -5.33
C ALA A 56 -10.84 -7.33 -6.43
N LYS A 57 -10.75 -6.04 -6.07
CA LYS A 57 -10.98 -4.91 -6.98
C LYS A 57 -9.70 -4.41 -7.66
N PHE A 58 -8.57 -5.05 -7.42
CA PHE A 58 -7.25 -4.61 -7.90
C PHE A 58 -7.14 -4.47 -9.44
N GLY A 59 -8.00 -5.13 -10.18
CA GLY A 59 -8.00 -5.15 -11.63
C GLY A 59 -9.33 -4.73 -12.24
N GLU A 60 -10.27 -4.21 -11.45
CA GLU A 60 -11.50 -3.61 -11.97
C GLU A 60 -11.17 -2.27 -12.63
N LYS A 61 -10.42 -2.37 -13.73
CA LYS A 61 -10.45 -1.39 -14.81
C LYS A 61 -11.91 -1.40 -15.23
N ASN A 62 -12.66 -0.39 -14.80
CA ASN A 62 -14.04 -0.14 -15.18
C ASN A 62 -14.24 -0.53 -16.66
N THR A 63 -14.74 -1.75 -16.91
CA THR A 63 -15.17 -2.20 -18.22
C THR A 63 -16.50 -1.50 -18.45
N ASN A 64 -16.43 -0.27 -18.92
CA ASN A 64 -17.54 0.43 -19.53
C ASN A 64 -17.13 0.89 -20.93
#